data_AF-A0A1G6B486-F1
#
_entry.id   AF-A0A1G6B486-F1
#
_cell.length_a   1.000
_cell.length_b   1.000
_cell.length_c   1.000
_cell.angle_alpha   90.00
_cell.angle_beta   90.00
_cell.angle_gamma   90.00
#
_symmetry.space_group_name_H-M   'P 1'
#
loop_
_entity.id
_entity.type
_entity.pdbx_description
1 polymer ?
#
loop_
_entity_poly.entity_id
_entity_poly.type
_entity_poly.pdbx_seq_one_letter_code
_entity_poly.pdbx_strand_id
1 'polypeptide(L)'
;MSKNKSFNRIIALVAILATVFLMHFSDLYISEHANHHCNDSDSCPVCTMLVQCQSNLKTLSSGLSLVVVALFVVAAVLVEASNFDYQSIQTTLVSQKVRLDS
;
A
#
# COMPACT_ATOMS: atom_id res chain seq x y z
N MET A 1 -1.99 30.25 -8.39
CA MET A 1 -2.11 29.74 -7.00
C MET A 1 -0.98 28.75 -6.75
N SER A 2 0.19 29.26 -6.34
CA SER A 2 1.40 28.44 -6.09
C SER A 2 1.19 27.64 -4.80
N LYS A 3 0.95 26.33 -4.91
CA LYS A 3 0.78 25.47 -3.74
C LYS A 3 2.15 25.31 -3.06
N ASN A 4 2.29 25.85 -1.84
CA ASN A 4 3.47 25.61 -1.00
C ASN A 4 3.65 24.10 -0.79
N LYS A 5 4.67 23.51 -1.42
CA LYS A 5 4.96 22.06 -1.38
C LYS A 5 5.09 21.53 0.06
N SER A 6 5.58 22.36 0.98
CA SER A 6 5.68 22.09 2.41
C SER A 6 4.31 21.94 3.09
N PHE A 7 3.33 22.77 2.75
CA PHE A 7 1.98 22.71 3.31
C PHE A 7 1.26 21.41 2.93
N ASN A 8 1.39 20.98 1.67
CA ASN A 8 0.83 19.71 1.22
C ASN A 8 1.47 18.51 1.96
N ARG A 9 2.77 18.59 2.26
CA ARG A 9 3.47 17.55 3.03
C ARG A 9 2.97 17.48 4.48
N ILE A 10 2.70 18.63 5.11
CA ILE A 10 2.12 18.68 6.45
C ILE A 10 0.71 18.08 6.45
N ILE A 11 -0.14 18.46 5.50
CA ILE A 11 -1.49 17.87 5.38
C ILE A 11 -1.41 16.35 5.19
N ALA A 12 -0.51 15.88 4.32
CA ALA A 12 -0.32 14.44 4.12
C ALA A 12 0.12 13.73 5.41
N LEU A 13 1.08 14.30 6.16
CA LEU A 13 1.53 13.74 7.43
C LEU A 13 0.41 13.72 8.48
N VAL A 14 -0.35 14.80 8.59
CA VAL A 14 -1.50 14.88 9.51
C VAL A 14 -2.56 13.84 9.13
N ALA A 15 -2.85 13.68 7.84
CA ALA A 15 -3.79 12.67 7.36
C ALA A 15 -3.32 11.24 7.68
N ILE A 16 -2.05 10.93 7.46
CA ILE A 16 -1.47 9.62 7.81
C ILE A 16 -1.51 9.38 9.32
N LEU A 17 -1.13 10.36 10.13
CA LEU A 17 -1.19 10.23 11.58
C LEU A 17 -2.63 10.03 12.05
N ALA A 18 -3.58 10.82 11.52
CA ALA A 18 -4.98 10.68 11.85
C ALA A 18 -5.52 9.27 11.52
N THR A 19 -5.19 8.70 10.35
CA THR A 19 -5.63 7.34 10.01
C THR A 19 -5.01 6.28 10.91
N VAL A 20 -3.74 6.41 11.28
CA VAL A 20 -3.07 5.50 12.22
C VAL A 20 -3.72 5.56 13.60
N PHE A 21 -3.96 6.77 14.14
CA PHE A 21 -4.65 6.93 15.42
C PHE A 21 -6.08 6.36 15.36
N LEU A 22 -6.84 6.64 14.30
CA LEU A 22 -8.19 6.11 14.13
C LEU A 22 -8.22 4.57 14.12
N MET A 23 -7.27 3.92 13.44
CA MET A 23 -7.14 2.46 13.49
C MET A 23 -6.86 1.98 14.91
N HIS A 24 -5.88 2.59 15.59
CA HIS A 24 -5.49 2.15 16.93
C HIS A 24 -6.62 2.29 17.95
N PHE A 25 -7.34 3.42 17.94
CA PHE A 25 -8.49 3.61 18.81
C PHE A 25 -9.65 2.65 18.48
N SER A 26 -9.84 2.31 17.19
CA SER A 26 -10.85 1.33 16.78
C SER A 26 -10.53 -0.06 17.34
N ASP A 27 -9.26 -0.49 17.28
CA ASP A 27 -8.84 -1.79 17.82
C ASP A 27 -9.01 -1.85 19.35
N LEU A 28 -8.65 -0.78 20.06
CA LEU A 28 -8.86 -0.69 21.51
C LEU A 28 -10.34 -0.76 21.88
N TYR A 29 -11.19 -0.02 21.17
CA TYR A 29 -12.64 -0.02 21.38
C TYR A 29 -13.27 -1.37 21.11
N ILE A 30 -12.87 -2.05 20.03
CA ILE A 30 -13.31 -3.40 19.72
C ILE A 30 -12.87 -4.38 20.81
N SER A 31 -11.63 -4.29 21.28
CA SER A 31 -11.09 -5.19 22.31
C SER A 31 -11.86 -5.06 23.63
N GLU A 32 -12.13 -3.83 24.08
CA GLU A 32 -12.86 -3.56 25.31
C GLU A 32 -14.32 -4.06 25.24
N HIS A 33 -14.95 -3.94 24.07
CA HIS A 33 -16.36 -4.28 23.87
C HIS A 33 -16.58 -5.58 23.08
N ALA A 34 -15.55 -6.41 22.89
CA ALA A 34 -15.61 -7.64 22.08
C ALA A 34 -16.64 -8.64 22.62
N ASN A 35 -16.85 -8.66 23.94
CA ASN A 35 -17.75 -9.59 24.62
C ASN A 35 -19.04 -8.91 25.11
N HIS A 36 -19.41 -7.78 24.49
CA HIS A 36 -20.62 -7.04 24.82
C HIS A 36 -21.86 -7.88 24.50
N HIS A 37 -22.63 -8.25 25.53
CA HIS A 37 -23.97 -8.85 25.36
C HIS A 37 -24.96 -7.73 25.00
N CYS A 38 -25.34 -7.66 23.72
CA CYS A 38 -26.38 -6.74 23.24
C CYS A 38 -27.74 -7.29 23.74
N ASN A 39 -28.31 -6.69 24.79
CA ASN A 39 -29.55 -7.15 25.44
C ASN A 39 -30.82 -6.47 24.89
N ASP A 40 -30.67 -5.46 24.03
CA ASP A 40 -31.74 -4.73 23.36
C ASP A 40 -31.62 -4.87 21.83
N SER A 41 -32.75 -5.12 21.18
CA SER A 41 -32.82 -5.54 19.77
C SER A 41 -32.66 -4.45 18.73
N ASP A 42 -32.79 -3.16 19.06
CA ASP A 42 -33.00 -2.14 18.01
C ASP A 42 -32.06 -0.92 18.02
N SER A 43 -31.34 -0.59 19.09
CA SER A 43 -30.50 0.63 19.08
C SER A 43 -29.40 0.72 20.16
N CYS A 44 -28.64 -0.36 20.38
CA CYS A 44 -27.47 -0.26 21.25
C CYS A 44 -26.36 0.61 20.60
N PRO A 45 -25.93 1.72 21.25
CA PRO A 45 -24.92 2.61 20.68
C PRO A 45 -23.55 1.94 20.51
N VAL A 46 -23.20 0.98 21.37
CA VAL A 46 -21.95 0.21 21.29
C VAL A 46 -21.95 -0.68 20.05
N CYS A 47 -23.05 -1.40 19.82
CA CYS A 47 -23.21 -2.29 18.67
C CYS A 47 -23.13 -1.49 17.34
N THR A 48 -23.69 -0.28 17.28
CA THR A 48 -23.56 0.63 16.11
C THR A 48 -22.13 1.10 15.88
N MET A 49 -21.42 1.50 16.94
CA MET A 49 -20.03 1.97 16.84
C MET A 49 -19.08 0.86 16.39
N LEU A 50 -19.28 -0.36 16.90
CA LEU A 50 -18.51 -1.54 16.46
C LEU A 50 -18.65 -1.79 14.95
N VAL A 51 -19.89 -1.72 14.43
CA VAL A 51 -20.15 -1.87 12.98
C VAL A 51 -19.44 -0.78 12.17
N GLN A 52 -19.45 0.47 12.66
CA GLN A 52 -18.74 1.56 11.99
C GLN A 52 -17.22 1.37 12.01
N CYS A 53 -16.64 1.00 13.16
CA CYS A 53 -15.22 0.68 13.27
C CYS A 53 -14.83 -0.43 12.30
N GLN A 54 -15.60 -1.52 12.24
CA GLN A 54 -15.32 -2.63 11.34
C GLN A 54 -15.40 -2.22 9.86
N SER A 55 -16.38 -1.38 9.49
CA SER A 55 -16.51 -0.86 8.12
C SER A 55 -15.33 0.04 7.73
N ASN A 56 -14.88 0.90 8.64
CA ASN A 56 -13.72 1.76 8.44
C ASN A 56 -12.44 0.93 8.27
N LEU A 57 -12.23 -0.07 9.15
CA LEU A 57 -11.10 -0.98 9.05
C LEU A 57 -11.10 -1.75 7.72
N LYS A 58 -12.25 -2.29 7.30
CA LYS A 58 -12.38 -2.97 6.00
C LYS A 58 -12.00 -2.05 4.84
N THR A 59 -12.54 -0.83 4.81
CA THR A 59 -12.26 0.15 3.75
C THR A 59 -10.80 0.58 3.70
N LEU A 60 -10.18 0.81 4.86
CA LEU A 60 -8.76 1.17 4.92
C LEU A 60 -7.87 -0.02 4.56
N SER A 61 -8.22 -1.23 5.02
CA SER A 61 -7.46 -2.46 4.72
C SER A 61 -7.50 -2.80 3.22
N SER A 62 -8.64 -2.64 2.55
CA SER A 62 -8.75 -2.89 1.12
C SER A 62 -7.91 -1.88 0.32
N GLY A 63 -7.95 -0.60 0.68
CA GLY A 63 -7.09 0.43 0.08
C GLY A 63 -5.60 0.16 0.29
N LEU A 64 -5.19 -0.20 1.51
CA LEU A 64 -3.80 -0.50 1.83
C LEU A 64 -3.30 -1.76 1.13
N SER A 65 -4.13 -2.80 1.00
CA SER A 65 -3.73 -4.05 0.36
C SER A 65 -3.27 -3.85 -1.09
N LEU A 66 -3.98 -3.02 -1.86
CA LEU A 66 -3.60 -2.68 -3.23
C LEU A 66 -2.26 -1.94 -3.30
N VAL A 67 -2.03 -1.00 -2.37
CA VAL A 67 -0.78 -0.24 -2.31
C VAL A 67 0.40 -1.16 -1.96
N VAL A 68 0.23 -2.05 -0.98
CA VAL A 68 1.26 -3.00 -0.56
C VAL A 68 1.61 -3.95 -1.71
N VAL A 69 0.62 -4.50 -2.41
CA VAL A 69 0.84 -5.37 -3.58
C VAL A 69 1.57 -4.61 -4.68
N ALA A 70 1.17 -3.37 -5.00
CA ALA A 70 1.84 -2.56 -6.01
C ALA A 70 3.31 -2.29 -5.65
N LEU A 71 3.59 -1.93 -4.40
CA LEU A 71 4.96 -1.72 -3.91
C LEU A 71 5.79 -3.00 -3.98
N PHE A 72 5.21 -4.15 -3.63
CA PHE A 72 5.89 -5.44 -3.72
C PHE A 72 6.26 -5.79 -5.17
N VAL A 73 5.34 -5.61 -6.12
CA VAL A 73 5.60 -5.86 -7.54
C VAL A 73 6.71 -4.94 -8.05
N VAL A 74 6.65 -3.64 -7.73
CA VAL A 74 7.70 -2.68 -8.12
C VAL A 74 9.05 -3.09 -7.54
N ALA A 75 9.10 -3.46 -6.26
CA ALA A 75 10.33 -3.91 -5.61
C ALA A 75 10.89 -5.17 -6.29
N ALA A 76 10.04 -6.15 -6.60
CA ALA A 76 10.45 -7.37 -7.30
C ALA A 76 11.05 -7.07 -8.68
N VAL A 77 10.40 -6.21 -9.48
CA VAL A 77 10.91 -5.82 -10.80
C VAL A 77 12.27 -5.11 -10.70
N LEU A 78 12.44 -4.23 -9.71
CA LEU A 78 13.72 -3.54 -9.50
C LEU A 78 14.84 -4.52 -9.12
N VAL A 79 14.53 -5.52 -8.29
CA VAL A 79 15.49 -6.58 -7.94
C VAL A 79 15.87 -7.38 -9.19
N GLU A 80 14.92 -7.85 -9.98
CA GLU A 80 15.18 -8.57 -11.23
C GLU A 80 16.02 -7.73 -12.21
N ALA A 81 15.64 -6.45 -12.41
CA ALA A 81 16.38 -5.54 -13.28
C ALA A 81 17.83 -5.29 -12.79
N SER A 82 18.05 -5.25 -11.48
CA SER A 82 19.40 -5.08 -10.91
C SER A 82 20.27 -6.33 -11.06
N ASN A 83 19.67 -7.52 -11.11
CA ASN A 83 20.36 -8.79 -11.32
C ASN A 83 20.45 -9.16 -12.82
N PHE A 84 19.82 -8.38 -13.69
CA PHE A 84 19.87 -8.59 -15.12
C PHE A 84 21.25 -8.18 -15.66
N ASP A 85 22.16 -9.15 -15.70
CA ASP A 85 23.44 -8.97 -16.35
C ASP A 85 23.25 -9.01 -17.86
N TYR A 86 23.49 -7.88 -18.52
CA TYR A 86 23.42 -7.78 -19.97
C TYR A 86 24.58 -8.56 -20.58
N GLN A 87 24.33 -9.82 -20.95
CA GLN A 87 25.23 -10.54 -21.85
C GLN A 87 25.10 -9.95 -23.25
N SER A 88 25.94 -8.96 -23.53
CA SER A 88 26.23 -8.57 -24.91
C SER A 88 26.81 -9.79 -25.61
N ILE A 89 26.03 -10.42 -26.50
CA ILE A 89 26.61 -11.29 -27.52
C ILE A 89 27.44 -10.38 -28.39
N GLN A 90 28.71 -10.19 -28.02
CA GLN A 90 29.68 -9.48 -28.85
C GLN A 90 29.92 -10.35 -30.08
N THR A 91 29.07 -10.18 -31.09
CA THR A 91 29.39 -10.60 -32.45
C THR A 91 30.60 -9.76 -32.87
N THR A 92 31.79 -10.30 -32.67
CA THR A 92 33.02 -9.63 -33.05
C THR A 92 32.99 -9.38 -34.56
N LEU A 93 33.60 -8.29 -35.03
CA LEU A 93 33.80 -8.01 -36.47
C LEU A 93 34.43 -9.20 -37.22
N VAL A 94 35.12 -10.09 -36.49
CA VAL A 94 35.67 -11.35 -37.00
C VAL A 94 34.58 -12.39 -37.30
N SER A 95 33.52 -12.49 -36.48
CA SER A 95 32.36 -13.36 -36.78
C SER A 95 31.47 -12.80 -37.88
N GLN A 96 31.43 -11.48 -38.04
CA GLN A 96 30.70 -10.80 -39.13
C GLN A 96 31.55 -10.63 -40.39
N LYS A 97 32.72 -11.27 -40.46
CA LYS A 97 33.54 -11.37 -41.67
C LYS A 97 32.93 -12.40 -42.64
N VAL A 98 31.67 -12.20 -43.02
CA VAL A 98 31.14 -12.79 -44.25
C VAL A 98 31.96 -12.15 -45.37
N ARG A 99 32.67 -13.00 -46.11
CA ARG A 99 33.55 -12.57 -47.20
C ARG A 99 32.65 -11.88 -48.24
N LEU A 100 32.89 -10.58 -48.45
CA LEU A 100 32.61 -9.94 -49.73
C LEU A 100 33.79 -10.27 -50.64
N ASP A 101 33.80 -11.48 -51.19
CA ASP A 101 34.56 -11.79 -52.40
C ASP A 101 33.75 -11.27 -53.59
N SER A 102 34.27 -10.19 -54.18
CA SER A 102 33.92 -9.61 -55.47
C SER A 102 34.41 -10.46 -56.63
#